data_AF-A0A6L3GKB5-F1
#
_entry.id   AF-A0A6L3GKB5-F1
#
_cell.length_a   1.000
_cell.length_b   1.000
_cell.length_c   1.000
_cell.angle_alpha   90.00
_cell.angle_beta   90.00
_cell.angle_gamma   90.00
#
_symmetry.space_group_name_H-M   'P 1'
#
loop_
_entity.id
_entity.type
_entity.pdbx_description
1 polymer ?
#
loop_
_entity_poly.entity_id
_entity_poly.type
_entity_poly.pdbx_seq_one_letter_code
_entity_poly.pdbx_strand_id
1 'polypeptide(L)'
;MKTITSKTILMLLTGAFLVLLFNSCTKDPVIPEDETKNKLHEDPAKVTVRLVECHLHADWNEIQTNGGPHQNPESPARHIKRIQDITYELKAGQGWTLAEGSQKKFYVQKNGEYKNQGRFTPAPVYLMFIYYYNAKGELMNNQFVENGQENIHQHFFTPENIKPT
;
A
#
# COMPACT_ATOMS: atom_id res chain seq x y z
N MET A 1 -29.57 60.67 -20.79
CA MET A 1 -28.50 59.64 -20.91
C MET A 1 -28.33 58.95 -19.57
N LYS A 2 -27.99 57.65 -19.57
CA LYS A 2 -27.76 56.76 -18.39
C LYS A 2 -29.08 56.19 -17.85
N THR A 3 -29.44 54.94 -18.16
CA THR A 3 -29.03 53.75 -17.39
C THR A 3 -29.09 52.44 -18.19
N ILE A 4 -29.46 52.49 -19.48
CA ILE A 4 -29.71 51.29 -20.29
C ILE A 4 -28.42 50.51 -20.58
N THR A 5 -27.28 51.19 -20.74
CA THR A 5 -25.98 50.55 -21.02
C THR A 5 -25.45 49.70 -19.87
N SER A 6 -25.78 50.00 -18.61
CA SER A 6 -25.21 49.27 -17.45
C SER A 6 -25.83 47.89 -17.24
N LYS A 7 -27.11 47.69 -17.58
CA LYS A 7 -27.80 46.40 -17.38
C LYS A 7 -27.44 45.38 -18.46
N THR A 8 -27.26 45.84 -19.70
CA THR A 8 -26.88 44.99 -20.83
C THR A 8 -25.42 44.52 -20.71
N ILE A 9 -24.52 45.39 -20.26
CA ILE A 9 -23.12 45.02 -19.99
C ILE A 9 -23.03 44.01 -18.84
N LEU A 10 -23.82 44.18 -17.77
CA LEU A 10 -23.84 43.25 -16.64
C LEU A 10 -24.40 41.87 -17.02
N MET A 11 -25.44 41.81 -17.88
CA MET A 11 -25.97 40.55 -18.43
C MET A 11 -24.99 39.85 -19.38
N LEU A 12 -24.25 40.59 -20.20
CA LEU A 12 -23.20 40.02 -21.06
C LEU A 12 -22.01 39.48 -20.24
N LEU A 13 -21.60 40.18 -19.18
CA LEU A 13 -20.51 39.73 -18.29
C LEU A 13 -20.90 38.51 -17.45
N THR A 14 -22.14 38.44 -16.94
CA THR A 14 -22.62 37.26 -16.21
C THR A 14 -22.88 36.06 -17.13
N GLY A 15 -23.35 36.29 -18.36
CA GLY A 15 -23.46 35.25 -19.38
C GLY A 15 -22.11 34.67 -19.81
N ALA A 16 -21.09 35.52 -19.99
CA ALA A 16 -19.73 35.06 -20.34
C ALA A 16 -19.05 34.26 -19.21
N PHE A 17 -19.31 34.61 -17.95
CA PHE A 17 -18.78 33.87 -16.79
C PHE A 17 -19.42 32.49 -16.63
N LEU A 18 -20.70 32.32 -17.00
CA LEU A 18 -21.42 31.05 -16.87
C LEU A 18 -20.97 29.99 -17.90
N VAL A 19 -20.55 30.41 -19.10
CA VAL A 19 -20.06 29.49 -20.16
C VAL A 19 -18.67 28.94 -19.83
N LEU A 20 -17.87 29.66 -19.03
CA LEU A 20 -16.56 29.20 -18.57
C LEU A 20 -16.64 28.13 -17.46
N LEU A 21 -17.76 28.04 -16.74
CA LEU A 21 -17.94 27.07 -15.65
C LEU A 21 -18.17 25.62 -16.11
N PHE A 22 -18.46 25.40 -17.40
CA PHE A 22 -18.73 24.06 -17.94
C PHE A 22 -17.54 23.38 -18.64
N ASN A 23 -16.35 23.98 -18.63
CA ASN A 23 -15.14 23.40 -19.24
C ASN A 23 -14.22 22.66 -18.23
N SER A 24 -14.69 22.41 -17.00
CA SER A 24 -13.83 21.85 -15.94
C SER A 24 -13.53 20.35 -16.05
N CYS A 25 -14.12 19.63 -17.00
CA CYS A 25 -13.79 18.21 -17.21
C CYS A 25 -13.80 17.93 -18.71
N THR A 26 -12.68 17.42 -19.25
CA THR A 26 -12.71 16.73 -20.54
C THR A 26 -13.75 15.62 -20.41
N LYS A 27 -14.73 15.57 -21.32
CA LYS A 27 -15.76 14.50 -21.31
C LYS A 27 -15.16 13.14 -21.62
N ASP A 28 -13.97 13.14 -22.20
CA ASP A 28 -13.23 11.94 -22.53
C ASP A 28 -12.55 11.41 -21.26
N PRO A 29 -12.78 10.13 -20.90
CA PRO A 29 -12.04 9.50 -19.83
C PRO A 29 -10.56 9.53 -20.17
N VAL A 30 -9.71 9.71 -19.15
CA VAL A 30 -8.27 9.51 -19.31
C VAL A 30 -8.06 8.08 -19.79
N ILE A 31 -7.43 7.93 -20.96
CA ILE A 31 -7.08 6.63 -21.50
C ILE A 31 -5.97 6.07 -20.61
N PRO A 32 -6.15 4.90 -19.98
CA PRO A 32 -5.12 4.33 -19.12
C PRO A 32 -3.90 3.94 -19.95
N GLU A 33 -2.72 4.24 -19.44
CA GLU A 33 -1.47 3.76 -20.02
C GLU A 33 -1.24 2.31 -19.61
N ASP A 34 -0.64 1.54 -20.50
CA ASP A 34 -0.21 0.18 -20.21
C ASP A 34 1.13 0.21 -19.47
N GLU A 35 1.04 0.32 -18.14
CA GLU A 35 2.21 0.47 -17.27
C GLU A 35 3.19 -0.71 -17.34
N THR A 36 2.76 -1.86 -17.86
CA THR A 36 3.65 -3.02 -18.04
C THR A 36 4.74 -2.77 -19.08
N LYS A 37 4.53 -1.81 -19.99
CA LYS A 37 5.51 -1.40 -21.02
C LYS A 37 6.53 -0.38 -20.52
N ASN A 38 6.24 0.28 -19.40
CA ASN A 38 7.03 1.38 -18.86
C ASN A 38 7.85 0.98 -17.61
N LYS A 39 7.88 -0.32 -17.27
CA LYS A 39 8.71 -0.80 -16.15
C LYS A 39 10.20 -0.75 -16.51
N LEU A 40 11.02 -0.30 -15.56
CA LEU A 40 12.47 -0.10 -15.72
C LEU A 40 13.30 -1.24 -15.14
N HIS A 41 12.67 -2.39 -14.89
CA HIS A 41 13.29 -3.54 -14.26
C HIS A 41 12.79 -4.88 -14.82
N GLU A 42 13.55 -5.94 -14.56
CA GLU A 42 13.16 -7.32 -14.87
C GLU A 42 12.07 -7.84 -13.92
N ASP A 43 11.42 -8.95 -14.25
CA ASP A 43 10.43 -9.55 -13.35
C ASP A 43 11.09 -10.26 -12.17
N PRO A 44 10.50 -10.20 -10.96
CA PRO A 44 11.01 -10.93 -9.82
C PRO A 44 10.87 -12.44 -10.07
N ALA A 45 11.89 -13.21 -9.68
CA ALA A 45 11.87 -14.67 -9.73
C ALA A 45 11.58 -15.29 -8.36
N LYS A 46 11.74 -14.52 -7.28
CA LYS A 46 11.46 -14.95 -5.90
C LYS A 46 10.90 -13.78 -5.08
N VAL A 47 9.96 -14.07 -4.19
CA VAL A 47 9.39 -13.11 -3.25
C VAL A 47 9.41 -13.71 -1.85
N THR A 48 9.92 -12.97 -0.88
CA THR A 48 9.75 -13.29 0.54
C THR A 48 8.86 -12.25 1.20
N VAL A 49 7.71 -12.68 1.72
CA VAL A 49 6.88 -11.86 2.59
C VAL A 49 7.27 -12.16 4.02
N ARG A 50 7.71 -11.14 4.75
CA ARG A 50 8.06 -11.21 6.16
C ARG A 50 7.03 -10.47 6.99
N LEU A 51 6.56 -11.12 8.04
CA LEU A 51 5.71 -10.51 9.06
C LEU A 51 6.49 -10.39 10.36
N VAL A 52 6.50 -9.20 10.95
CA VAL A 52 7.19 -8.89 12.22
C VAL A 52 6.17 -8.40 13.24
N GLU A 53 6.07 -9.09 14.37
CA GLU A 53 5.24 -8.71 15.51
C GLU A 53 5.88 -7.55 16.28
N CYS A 54 5.10 -6.51 16.51
CA CYS A 54 5.52 -5.27 17.14
C CYS A 54 4.52 -4.77 18.20
N HIS A 55 4.92 -3.73 18.93
CA HIS A 55 4.07 -2.94 19.81
C HIS A 55 4.31 -1.44 19.60
N LEU A 56 3.45 -0.60 20.19
CA LEU A 56 3.45 0.85 20.02
C LEU A 56 3.85 1.58 21.32
N HIS A 57 4.59 2.68 21.17
CA HIS A 57 4.84 3.67 22.23
C HIS A 57 4.11 5.01 22.01
N ALA A 58 3.66 5.26 20.78
CA ALA A 58 2.81 6.38 20.40
C ALA A 58 1.33 5.96 20.28
N ASP A 59 0.42 6.93 20.25
CA ASP A 59 -0.98 6.64 19.91
C ASP A 59 -1.06 6.10 18.47
N TRP A 60 -1.92 5.11 18.24
CA TRP A 60 -2.17 4.51 16.93
C TRP A 60 -2.43 5.57 15.85
N ASN A 61 -3.19 6.61 16.19
CA ASN A 61 -3.57 7.65 15.24
C ASN A 61 -2.43 8.63 14.92
N GLU A 62 -1.32 8.54 15.64
CA GLU A 62 -0.14 9.42 15.50
C GLU A 62 1.11 8.65 15.07
N ILE A 63 0.97 7.37 14.70
CA ILE A 63 2.10 6.48 14.37
C ILE A 63 2.95 6.99 13.19
N GLN A 64 2.35 7.72 12.26
CA GLN A 64 3.02 8.29 11.10
C GLN A 64 3.87 9.52 11.43
N THR A 65 3.60 10.20 12.54
CA THR A 65 4.25 11.47 12.92
C THR A 65 5.18 11.31 14.12
N ASN A 66 4.76 10.54 15.12
CA ASN A 66 5.41 10.49 16.44
C ASN A 66 6.31 9.26 16.64
N GLY A 67 6.32 8.32 15.68
CA GLY A 67 7.21 7.17 15.69
C GLY A 67 6.49 5.87 15.35
N GLY A 68 7.18 5.03 14.58
CA GLY A 68 6.67 3.74 14.11
C GLY A 68 6.60 2.66 15.20
N PRO A 69 6.04 1.49 14.86
CA PRO A 69 5.97 0.37 15.78
C PRO A 69 7.36 -0.20 16.07
N HIS A 70 7.57 -0.67 17.30
CA HIS A 70 8.81 -1.27 17.74
C HIS A 70 8.68 -2.79 17.79
N GLN A 71 9.64 -3.51 17.20
CA GLN A 71 9.66 -4.97 17.15
C GLN A 71 9.72 -5.60 18.55
N ASN A 72 8.91 -6.64 18.76
CA ASN A 72 9.01 -7.49 19.93
C ASN A 72 10.23 -8.43 19.84
N PRO A 73 10.96 -8.70 20.94
CA PRO A 73 12.08 -9.65 20.92
C PRO A 73 11.60 -11.05 20.50
N GLU A 74 12.42 -11.89 19.88
CA GLU A 74 11.91 -13.18 19.41
C GLU A 74 11.31 -14.05 20.54
N SER A 75 10.32 -14.88 20.19
CA SER A 75 9.64 -15.79 21.10
C SER A 75 10.33 -17.16 21.14
N PRO A 76 10.41 -17.80 22.32
CA PRO A 76 10.84 -19.20 22.41
C PRO A 76 9.78 -20.16 21.85
N ALA A 77 8.57 -19.69 21.53
CA ALA A 77 7.49 -20.53 21.00
C ALA A 77 7.92 -21.22 19.69
N ARG A 78 7.48 -22.46 19.51
CA ARG A 78 7.82 -23.26 18.31
C ARG A 78 7.11 -22.77 17.04
N HIS A 79 5.87 -22.30 17.17
CA HIS A 79 4.99 -22.04 16.03
C HIS A 79 4.55 -20.57 15.89
N ILE A 80 4.57 -19.78 16.96
CA ILE A 80 4.23 -18.36 16.94
C ILE A 80 5.53 -17.58 17.13
N LYS A 81 6.34 -17.58 16.07
CA LYS A 81 7.54 -16.75 15.98
C LYS A 81 7.13 -15.29 15.77
N ARG A 82 7.90 -14.37 16.35
CA ARG A 82 7.65 -12.93 16.20
C ARG A 82 8.15 -12.41 14.85
N ILE A 83 9.13 -13.07 14.26
CA ILE A 83 9.50 -12.90 12.85
C ILE A 83 9.12 -14.16 12.08
N GLN A 84 8.33 -14.02 11.03
CA GLN A 84 7.88 -15.12 10.19
C GLN A 84 8.08 -14.78 8.71
N ASP A 85 8.62 -15.72 7.94
CA ASP A 85 8.86 -15.57 6.51
C ASP A 85 8.06 -16.62 5.72
N ILE A 86 7.44 -16.18 4.63
CA ILE A 86 6.89 -17.03 3.59
C ILE A 86 7.56 -16.64 2.27
N THR A 87 8.19 -17.61 1.62
CA THR A 87 8.88 -17.41 0.35
C THR A 87 8.19 -18.16 -0.78
N TYR A 88 8.01 -17.47 -1.89
CA TYR A 88 7.52 -18.00 -3.15
C TYR A 88 8.58 -17.85 -4.23
N GLU A 89 8.64 -18.82 -5.13
CA GLU A 89 9.55 -18.86 -6.27
C GLU A 89 8.78 -19.12 -7.55
N LEU A 90 9.15 -18.40 -8.60
CA LEU A 90 8.62 -18.57 -9.94
C LEU A 90 9.28 -19.80 -10.58
N LYS A 91 8.48 -20.85 -10.82
CA LYS A 91 8.92 -22.07 -11.50
C LYS A 91 8.41 -22.12 -12.93
N ALA A 92 9.31 -22.41 -13.86
CA ALA A 92 8.98 -22.54 -15.28
C ALA A 92 7.84 -23.55 -15.49
N GLY A 93 6.79 -23.13 -16.20
CA GLY A 93 5.60 -23.94 -16.46
C GLY A 93 4.64 -24.15 -15.27
N GLN A 94 4.98 -23.69 -14.07
CA GLN A 94 4.14 -23.82 -12.87
C GLN A 94 3.70 -22.47 -12.29
N GLY A 95 4.37 -21.39 -12.66
CA GLY A 95 4.13 -20.07 -12.08
C GLY A 95 4.71 -19.94 -10.67
N TRP A 96 4.14 -19.05 -9.87
CA TRP A 96 4.56 -18.85 -8.49
C TRP A 96 4.18 -20.03 -7.62
N THR A 97 5.18 -20.64 -6.97
CA THR A 97 5.00 -21.78 -6.07
C THR A 97 5.66 -21.50 -4.74
N LEU A 98 5.18 -22.15 -3.68
CA LEU A 98 5.84 -22.05 -2.38
C LEU A 98 7.26 -22.62 -2.46
N ALA A 99 8.24 -21.87 -1.97
CA ALA A 99 9.63 -22.32 -1.92
C ALA A 99 9.77 -23.54 -1.00
N GLU A 100 10.72 -24.41 -1.31
CA GLU A 100 10.98 -25.60 -0.48
C GLU A 100 11.39 -25.18 0.94
N GLY A 101 10.82 -25.84 1.95
CA GLY A 101 11.07 -25.52 3.36
C GLY A 101 10.41 -24.24 3.87
N SER A 102 9.73 -23.45 3.01
CA SER A 102 9.03 -22.24 3.44
C SER A 102 7.82 -22.55 4.33
N GLN A 103 7.53 -21.65 5.26
CA GLN A 103 6.28 -21.67 6.01
C GLN A 103 5.09 -21.50 5.05
N LYS A 104 3.97 -22.18 5.35
CA LYS A 104 2.77 -22.19 4.48
C LYS A 104 1.76 -21.08 4.77
N LYS A 105 1.82 -20.49 5.96
CA LYS A 105 0.87 -19.48 6.46
C LYS A 105 1.49 -18.72 7.64
N PHE A 106 1.08 -17.49 7.86
CA PHE A 106 1.44 -16.76 9.08
C PHE A 106 0.59 -17.23 10.27
N TYR A 107 1.20 -17.34 11.43
CA TYR A 107 0.52 -17.52 12.71
C TYR A 107 0.47 -16.18 13.42
N VAL A 108 -0.71 -15.56 13.41
CA VAL A 108 -0.92 -14.22 13.99
C VAL A 108 -1.89 -14.27 15.15
N GLN A 109 -1.78 -13.29 16.04
CA GLN A 109 -2.70 -13.09 17.14
C GLN A 109 -3.57 -11.87 16.87
N LYS A 110 -4.85 -11.96 17.26
CA LYS A 110 -5.72 -10.78 17.28
C LYS A 110 -5.14 -9.75 18.26
N ASN A 111 -5.12 -8.48 17.86
CA ASN A 111 -4.70 -7.40 18.73
C ASN A 111 -5.68 -7.21 19.90
N GLY A 112 -5.15 -6.96 21.08
CA GLY A 112 -5.89 -6.34 22.17
C GLY A 112 -6.04 -4.83 21.93
N GLU A 113 -7.12 -4.25 22.46
CA GLU A 113 -7.41 -2.82 22.39
C GLU A 113 -6.97 -2.10 23.68
N TYR A 114 -5.66 -1.86 23.82
CA TYR A 114 -5.12 -1.23 25.02
C TYR A 114 -5.20 0.29 25.00
N LYS A 115 -5.34 0.89 26.19
CA LYS A 115 -5.16 2.33 26.42
C LYS A 115 -4.05 2.56 27.44
N ASN A 116 -2.96 3.18 27.02
CA ASN A 116 -1.84 3.53 27.88
C ASN A 116 -1.77 5.05 28.06
N GLN A 117 -1.97 5.55 29.28
CA GLN A 117 -2.02 6.98 29.57
C GLN A 117 -2.98 7.77 28.65
N GLY A 118 -4.14 7.16 28.36
CA GLY A 118 -5.14 7.75 27.46
C GLY A 118 -4.90 7.51 25.96
N ARG A 119 -3.73 7.00 25.56
CA ARG A 119 -3.39 6.70 24.16
C ARG A 119 -3.85 5.32 23.73
N PHE A 120 -4.51 5.21 22.59
CA PHE A 120 -4.89 3.93 21.99
C PHE A 120 -3.65 3.24 21.42
N THR A 121 -3.28 2.09 22.00
CA THR A 121 -2.04 1.37 21.72
C THR A 121 -2.34 -0.11 21.48
N PRO A 122 -3.02 -0.47 20.37
CA PRO A 122 -3.33 -1.86 20.08
C PRO A 122 -2.06 -2.70 20.01
N ALA A 123 -2.11 -3.93 20.54
CA ALA A 123 -0.98 -4.85 20.49
C ALA A 123 -1.43 -6.33 20.48
N PRO A 124 -0.76 -7.23 19.73
CA PRO A 124 0.32 -6.90 18.80
C PRO A 124 -0.18 -6.16 17.56
N VAL A 125 0.72 -5.43 16.91
CA VAL A 125 0.57 -4.96 15.53
C VAL A 125 1.65 -5.62 14.68
N TYR A 126 1.43 -5.75 13.38
CA TYR A 126 2.37 -6.42 12.49
C TYR A 126 2.91 -5.49 11.41
N LEU A 127 4.23 -5.47 11.24
CA LEU A 127 4.88 -4.91 10.06
C LEU A 127 5.00 -6.00 9.00
N MET A 128 4.61 -5.68 7.77
CA MET A 128 4.79 -6.55 6.61
C MET A 128 5.89 -5.97 5.72
N PHE A 129 6.89 -6.79 5.43
CA PHE A 129 7.93 -6.50 4.46
C PHE A 129 7.79 -7.46 3.28
N ILE A 130 7.95 -6.94 2.07
CA ILE A 130 7.92 -7.75 0.86
C ILE A 130 9.29 -7.58 0.20
N TYR A 131 10.06 -8.66 0.12
CA TYR A 131 11.37 -8.67 -0.50
C TYR A 131 11.29 -9.32 -1.87
N TYR A 132 11.68 -8.58 -2.90
CA TYR A 132 11.72 -9.03 -4.29
C TYR A 132 13.15 -9.40 -4.65
N TYR A 133 13.31 -10.55 -5.31
CA TYR A 133 14.59 -11.00 -5.81
C TYR A 133 14.52 -11.32 -7.29
N ASN A 134 15.58 -10.96 -8.02
CA ASN A 134 15.71 -11.31 -9.43
C ASN A 134 16.09 -12.79 -9.64
N ALA A 135 16.25 -13.20 -10.91
CA ALA A 135 16.63 -14.56 -11.28
C ALA A 135 18.00 -15.02 -10.74
N LYS A 136 18.89 -14.08 -10.40
CA LYS A 136 20.19 -14.35 -9.76
C LYS A 136 20.10 -14.47 -8.23
N GLY A 137 18.94 -14.16 -7.65
CA GLY A 137 18.72 -14.13 -6.20
C GLY A 137 19.13 -12.83 -5.52
N GLU A 138 19.35 -11.76 -6.27
CA GLU A 138 19.74 -10.43 -5.77
C GLU A 138 18.50 -9.62 -5.38
N LEU A 139 18.58 -8.86 -4.29
CA LEU A 139 17.48 -7.99 -3.84
C LEU A 139 17.26 -6.85 -4.85
N MET A 140 16.01 -6.65 -5.26
CA MET A 140 15.66 -5.66 -6.29
C MET A 140 14.58 -4.65 -5.86
N ASN A 141 14.22 -4.63 -4.57
CA ASN A 141 13.19 -3.74 -4.02
C ASN A 141 13.32 -2.26 -4.43
N ASN A 142 14.54 -1.72 -4.48
CA ASN A 142 14.76 -0.33 -4.86
C ASN A 142 14.24 -0.02 -6.27
N GLN A 143 14.27 -1.00 -7.18
CA GLN A 143 13.79 -0.85 -8.54
C GLN A 143 12.27 -0.69 -8.63
N PHE A 144 11.53 -1.04 -7.58
CA PHE A 144 10.07 -0.86 -7.48
C PHE A 144 9.66 0.47 -6.85
N VAL A 145 10.59 1.23 -6.27
CA VAL A 145 10.28 2.44 -5.48
C VAL A 145 11.05 3.69 -5.92
N GLU A 146 12.08 3.53 -6.73
CA GLU A 146 12.87 4.64 -7.25
C GLU A 146 12.41 5.03 -8.67
N ASN A 147 12.74 6.26 -9.08
CA ASN A 147 12.52 6.75 -10.46
C ASN A 147 11.06 6.71 -10.92
N GLY A 148 10.09 6.87 -10.02
CA GLY A 148 8.67 6.91 -10.35
C GLY A 148 8.02 5.54 -10.51
N GLN A 149 8.76 4.44 -10.30
CA GLN A 149 8.22 3.08 -10.37
C GLN A 149 7.20 2.81 -9.25
N GLU A 150 7.26 3.53 -8.13
CA GLU A 150 6.27 3.47 -7.06
C GLU A 150 4.85 3.83 -7.53
N ASN A 151 4.70 4.58 -8.63
CA ASN A 151 3.40 4.97 -9.17
C ASN A 151 2.70 3.83 -9.94
N ILE A 152 3.46 2.82 -10.38
CA ILE A 152 2.95 1.74 -11.25
C ILE A 152 2.89 0.38 -10.54
N HIS A 153 3.42 0.29 -9.31
CA HIS A 153 3.40 -0.94 -8.51
C HIS A 153 2.45 -0.79 -7.33
N GLN A 154 1.43 -1.64 -7.29
CA GLN A 154 0.43 -1.65 -6.22
C GLN A 154 0.26 -3.06 -5.68
N HIS A 155 0.13 -3.16 -4.36
CA HIS A 155 -0.15 -4.41 -3.67
C HIS A 155 -1.60 -4.43 -3.20
N PHE A 156 -2.33 -5.45 -3.63
CA PHE A 156 -3.71 -5.67 -3.20
C PHE A 156 -3.76 -6.89 -2.27
N PHE A 157 -4.43 -6.73 -1.12
CA PHE A 157 -4.64 -7.79 -0.16
C PHE A 157 -6.13 -7.99 0.03
N THR A 158 -6.61 -9.18 -0.32
CA THR A 158 -8.02 -9.56 -0.14
C THR A 158 -8.11 -10.64 0.92
N PRO A 159 -8.88 -10.44 2.00
CA PRO A 159 -9.12 -11.50 2.95
C PRO A 159 -10.07 -12.53 2.33
N GLU A 160 -9.62 -13.77 2.24
CA GLU A 160 -10.40 -14.89 1.75
C GLU A 160 -10.57 -15.97 2.83
N ASN A 161 -11.60 -16.82 2.68
CA ASN A 161 -11.86 -17.94 3.59
C ASN A 161 -11.99 -17.51 5.06
N ILE A 162 -12.54 -16.32 5.30
CA ILE A 162 -12.77 -15.77 6.64
C ILE A 162 -13.75 -16.66 7.38
N LYS A 163 -13.32 -17.22 8.51
CA LYS A 163 -14.19 -17.96 9.43
C LYS A 163 -14.55 -17.05 10.60
N PRO A 164 -15.83 -16.96 11.00
CA PRO A 164 -16.19 -16.26 12.22
C PRO A 164 -15.47 -16.90 13.41
N THR A 165 -14.93 -16.05 14.28
CA THR A 165 -14.28 -16.43 15.54
C THR A 165 -15.27 -16.40 16.68
#